data_AF-A0A948STQ8-F1
#
_entry.id   AF-A0A948STQ8-F1
#
_cell.length_a   1.000
_cell.length_b   1.000
_cell.length_c   1.000
_cell.angle_alpha   90.00
_cell.angle_beta   90.00
_cell.angle_gamma   90.00
#
_symmetry.space_group_name_H-M   'P 1'
#
loop_
_entity.id
_entity.type
_entity.pdbx_description
1 polymer ?
#
loop_
_entity_poly.entity_id
_entity_poly.type
_entity_poly.pdbx_seq_one_letter_code
_entity_poly.pdbx_strand_id
1 'polypeptide(L)'
;MSTRPGRSRWLYDDQMQYLWALCGDLGFGDESRANGPANPDTLRPAVGERLAILTIRAGGRTWSFVRRAIDEEPMDAAIARMVRTLAILAWLPDLRPDEVLPERYDFGPDPYAVYREIRARSPRGARP
;
A
#
# COMPACT_ATOMS: atom_id res chain seq x y z
N MET A 1 21.65 -19.69 -5.18
CA MET A 1 20.74 -19.84 -4.02
C MET A 1 20.42 -18.43 -3.52
N SER A 2 19.17 -17.99 -3.59
CA SER A 2 18.80 -16.63 -3.18
C SER A 2 18.86 -16.55 -1.66
N THR A 3 19.56 -15.55 -1.10
CA THR A 3 19.66 -15.32 0.35
C THR A 3 18.50 -14.46 0.87
N ARG A 4 17.52 -14.13 0.01
CA ARG A 4 16.35 -13.35 0.37
C ARG A 4 15.34 -14.22 1.13
N PRO A 5 14.53 -13.61 2.02
CA PRO A 5 13.47 -14.32 2.72
C PRO A 5 12.58 -15.09 1.74
N GLY A 6 12.10 -16.25 2.16
CA GLY A 6 11.08 -16.98 1.42
C GLY A 6 9.80 -16.15 1.26
N ARG A 7 8.91 -16.62 0.40
CA ARG A 7 7.57 -16.05 0.21
C ARG A 7 6.89 -15.83 1.56
N SER A 8 6.44 -14.60 1.81
CA SER A 8 5.82 -14.20 3.08
C SER A 8 4.34 -14.58 3.17
N ARG A 9 3.53 -14.28 2.13
CA ARG A 9 2.08 -14.50 2.12
C ARG A 9 1.48 -14.50 0.71
N TRP A 10 0.27 -15.04 0.56
CA TRP A 10 -0.67 -14.79 -0.55
C TRP A 10 -1.67 -13.69 -0.21
N LEU A 11 -1.92 -12.78 -1.13
CA LEU A 11 -2.88 -11.69 -0.95
C LEU A 11 -4.22 -12.05 -1.56
N TYR A 12 -5.29 -11.51 -0.97
CA TYR A 12 -6.65 -11.60 -1.53
C TYR A 12 -6.79 -10.69 -2.76
N ASP A 13 -7.86 -10.89 -3.54
CA ASP A 13 -8.07 -10.18 -4.81
C ASP A 13 -8.16 -8.66 -4.62
N ASP A 14 -8.90 -8.20 -3.61
CA ASP A 14 -9.03 -6.77 -3.26
C ASP A 14 -7.69 -6.14 -2.85
N GLN A 15 -6.89 -6.85 -2.06
CA GLN A 15 -5.54 -6.43 -1.66
C GLN A 15 -4.61 -6.36 -2.87
N MET A 16 -4.72 -7.31 -3.80
CA MET A 16 -3.94 -7.31 -5.03
C MET A 16 -4.36 -6.18 -5.97
N GLN A 17 -5.65 -5.93 -6.14
CA GLN A 17 -6.18 -4.80 -6.90
C GLN A 17 -5.68 -3.47 -6.33
N TYR A 18 -5.73 -3.30 -5.00
CA TYR A 18 -5.21 -2.13 -4.31
C TYR A 18 -3.70 -1.94 -4.55
N LEU A 19 -2.90 -3.00 -4.41
CA LEU A 19 -1.46 -2.93 -4.68
C LEU A 19 -1.18 -2.60 -6.15
N TRP A 20 -1.94 -3.16 -7.08
CA TRP A 20 -1.77 -2.91 -8.50
C TRP A 20 -2.07 -1.45 -8.86
N ALA A 21 -3.16 -0.89 -8.33
CA ALA A 21 -3.48 0.53 -8.46
C ALA A 21 -2.37 1.40 -7.88
N LEU A 22 -1.88 1.07 -6.67
CA LEU A 22 -0.77 1.79 -6.04
C LEU A 22 0.52 1.73 -6.86
N CYS A 23 0.82 0.59 -7.49
CA CYS A 23 1.94 0.48 -8.43
C CYS A 23 1.78 1.44 -9.62
N GLY A 24 0.57 1.56 -10.18
CA GLY A 24 0.25 2.51 -11.23
C GLY A 24 0.48 3.96 -10.80
N ASP A 25 -0.12 4.36 -9.67
CA ASP A 25 -0.02 5.71 -9.11
C ASP A 25 1.42 6.14 -8.81
N LEU A 26 2.24 5.18 -8.35
CA LEU A 26 3.64 5.40 -8.02
C LEU A 26 4.60 5.22 -9.21
N GLY A 27 4.08 4.89 -10.39
CA GLY A 27 4.87 4.70 -11.60
C GLY A 27 5.65 3.37 -11.67
N PHE A 28 5.39 2.44 -10.76
CA PHE A 28 5.99 1.10 -10.78
C PHE A 28 5.30 0.15 -11.77
N GLY A 29 4.10 0.49 -12.27
CA GLY A 29 3.40 -0.29 -13.29
C GLY A 29 4.02 -0.21 -14.70
N ASP A 30 4.90 0.77 -14.95
CA ASP A 30 5.52 1.00 -16.26
C ASP A 30 6.91 0.36 -16.34
N GLU A 31 7.00 -0.74 -17.08
CA GLU A 31 8.23 -1.48 -17.32
C GLU A 31 9.33 -0.62 -17.95
N SER A 32 8.99 0.37 -18.78
CA SER A 32 9.98 1.23 -19.45
C SER A 32 10.76 2.13 -18.48
N ARG A 33 10.22 2.32 -17.26
CA ARG A 33 10.84 3.10 -16.18
C ARG A 33 11.64 2.24 -15.22
N ALA A 34 11.66 0.93 -15.42
CA ALA A 34 12.45 0.01 -14.62
C ALA A 34 13.95 0.27 -14.81
N ASN A 35 14.69 0.27 -13.71
CA ASN A 35 16.13 0.57 -13.68
C ASN A 35 16.96 -0.54 -13.01
N GLY A 36 16.35 -1.69 -12.72
CA GLY A 36 17.02 -2.85 -12.14
C GLY A 36 17.70 -3.74 -13.18
N PRO A 37 18.75 -4.47 -12.78
CA PRO A 37 19.41 -5.43 -13.66
C PRO A 37 18.50 -6.66 -13.90
N ALA A 38 18.84 -7.46 -14.91
CA ALA A 38 18.13 -8.71 -15.22
C ALA A 38 18.08 -9.68 -14.03
N ASN A 39 19.12 -9.70 -13.20
CA ASN A 39 19.15 -10.43 -11.95
C ASN A 39 19.37 -9.47 -10.77
N PRO A 40 18.31 -9.03 -10.06
CA PRO A 40 18.43 -8.14 -8.90
C PRO A 40 19.20 -8.74 -7.71
N ASP A 41 19.38 -10.07 -7.66
CA ASP A 41 20.10 -10.74 -6.57
C ASP A 41 21.62 -10.51 -6.63
N THR A 42 22.14 -9.93 -7.71
CA THR A 42 23.54 -9.51 -7.82
C THR A 42 23.83 -8.20 -7.10
N LEU A 43 22.79 -7.41 -6.80
CA LEU A 43 22.95 -6.14 -6.12
C LEU A 43 23.37 -6.34 -4.67
N ARG A 44 24.32 -5.52 -4.22
CA ARG A 44 24.77 -5.44 -2.84
C ARG A 44 24.76 -3.98 -2.39
N PRO A 45 24.24 -3.68 -1.19
CA PRO A 45 24.44 -2.37 -0.59
C PRO A 45 25.90 -2.21 -0.12
N ALA A 46 26.45 -1.01 -0.25
CA ALA A 46 27.67 -0.60 0.42
C ALA A 46 27.43 -0.36 1.92
N VAL A 47 28.51 -0.16 2.70
CA VAL A 47 28.40 0.25 4.10
C VAL A 47 27.73 1.62 4.18
N GLY A 48 26.75 1.79 5.07
CA GLY A 48 25.95 3.02 5.19
C GLY A 48 24.83 3.14 4.14
N GLU A 49 24.75 2.20 3.18
CA GLU A 49 23.74 2.24 2.12
C GLU A 49 22.49 1.42 2.48
N ARG A 50 21.33 2.02 2.26
CA ARG A 50 20.03 1.34 2.24
C ARG A 50 19.63 1.09 0.78
N LEU A 51 19.42 -0.18 0.45
CA LEU A 51 19.02 -0.64 -0.88
C LEU A 51 17.60 -1.21 -0.84
N ALA A 52 16.70 -0.62 -1.64
CA ALA A 52 15.34 -1.13 -1.84
C ALA A 52 15.18 -1.63 -3.27
N ILE A 53 14.66 -2.85 -3.41
CA ILE A 53 14.43 -3.51 -4.70
C ILE A 53 12.96 -3.93 -4.74
N LEU A 54 12.24 -3.43 -5.74
CA LEU A 54 10.88 -3.87 -6.04
C LEU A 54 10.89 -4.61 -7.37
N THR A 55 10.63 -5.91 -7.34
CA THR A 55 10.48 -6.73 -8.54
C THR A 55 9.00 -7.04 -8.74
N ILE A 56 8.50 -6.74 -9.94
CA ILE A 56 7.13 -7.02 -10.33
C ILE A 56 7.16 -8.09 -11.41
N ARG A 57 6.30 -9.10 -11.27
CA ARG A 57 6.07 -10.13 -12.26
C ARG A 57 4.58 -10.18 -12.61
N ALA A 58 4.23 -9.84 -13.84
CA ALA A 58 2.85 -9.81 -14.32
C ALA A 58 2.78 -10.10 -15.82
N GLY A 59 1.80 -10.91 -16.24
CA GLY A 59 1.58 -11.23 -17.66
C GLY A 59 2.80 -11.85 -18.35
N GLY A 60 3.55 -12.72 -17.65
CA GLY A 60 4.78 -13.34 -18.16
C GLY A 60 6.00 -12.43 -18.21
N ARG A 61 5.85 -11.13 -17.90
CA ARG A 61 6.95 -10.15 -17.87
C ARG A 61 7.46 -9.98 -16.44
N THR A 62 8.73 -9.60 -16.32
CA THR A 62 9.37 -9.32 -15.02
C THR A 62 10.24 -8.08 -15.16
N TRP A 63 10.02 -7.08 -14.32
CA TRP A 63 10.84 -5.87 -14.28
C TRP A 63 11.14 -5.48 -12.83
N SER A 64 12.20 -4.70 -12.63
CA SER A 64 12.66 -4.34 -11.27
C SER A 64 13.01 -2.88 -11.17
N PHE A 65 12.65 -2.28 -10.03
CA PHE A 65 13.07 -0.94 -9.63
C PHE A 65 14.08 -1.04 -8.50
N VAL A 66 15.13 -0.23 -8.59
CA VAL A 66 16.18 -0.13 -7.60
C VAL A 66 16.23 1.29 -7.08
N ARG A 67 16.23 1.43 -5.76
CA ARG A 67 16.43 2.69 -5.05
C ARG A 67 17.51 2.52 -4.01
N ARG A 68 18.36 3.54 -3.90
CA ARG A 68 19.52 3.59 -3.03
C ARG A 68 19.43 4.88 -2.23
N ALA A 69 19.76 4.82 -0.95
CA ALA A 69 19.88 5.97 -0.08
C ALA A 69 21.10 5.76 0.83
N ILE A 70 21.93 6.78 1.00
CA ILE A 70 23.15 6.69 1.79
C ILE A 70 22.97 7.44 3.11
N ASP A 71 23.50 6.90 4.20
CA ASP A 71 23.53 7.52 5.52
C ASP A 71 22.16 8.02 5.98
N GLU A 72 21.97 9.33 6.12
CA GLU A 72 20.72 9.96 6.59
C GLU A 72 19.76 10.33 5.45
N GLU A 73 20.12 10.12 4.19
CA GLU A 73 19.28 10.50 3.06
C GLU A 73 17.90 9.83 3.16
N PRO A 74 16.80 10.56 2.91
CA PRO A 74 15.50 9.93 2.88
C PRO A 74 15.44 8.94 1.71
N MET A 75 14.89 7.75 1.97
CA MET A 75 14.55 6.81 0.91
C MET A 75 13.51 7.46 -0.01
N ASP A 76 13.59 7.16 -1.32
CA ASP A 76 12.62 7.58 -2.32
C ASP A 76 11.16 7.39 -1.80
N ALA A 77 10.36 8.44 -1.90
CA ALA A 77 9.06 8.47 -1.23
C ALA A 77 8.09 7.40 -1.79
N ALA A 78 8.18 7.10 -3.08
CA ALA A 78 7.35 6.10 -3.73
C ALA A 78 7.74 4.69 -3.26
N ILE A 79 9.03 4.37 -3.23
CA ILE A 79 9.48 3.05 -2.75
C ILE A 79 9.23 2.90 -1.24
N ALA A 80 9.41 3.95 -0.45
CA ALA A 80 9.13 3.94 0.98
C ALA A 80 7.64 3.69 1.25
N ARG A 81 6.75 4.33 0.48
CA ARG A 81 5.30 4.07 0.54
C ARG A 81 4.97 2.63 0.19
N MET A 82 5.53 2.10 -0.90
CA MET A 82 5.31 0.72 -1.32
C MET A 82 5.77 -0.29 -0.26
N VAL A 83 7.00 -0.13 0.28
CA VAL A 83 7.54 -1.02 1.31
C VAL A 83 6.69 -1.00 2.58
N ARG A 84 6.24 0.18 3.03
CA ARG A 84 5.34 0.30 4.19
C ARG A 84 4.01 -0.40 3.95
N THR A 85 3.41 -0.21 2.77
CA THR A 85 2.17 -0.90 2.40
C THR A 85 2.35 -2.42 2.40
N LEU A 86 3.42 -2.93 1.78
CA LEU A 86 3.72 -4.36 1.78
C LEU A 86 3.97 -4.91 3.18
N ALA A 87 4.64 -4.14 4.04
CA ALA A 87 4.85 -4.51 5.43
C ALA A 87 3.49 -4.60 6.16
N ILE A 88 2.60 -3.62 6.02
CA ILE A 88 1.26 -3.67 6.63
C ILE A 88 0.51 -4.94 6.18
N LEU A 89 0.49 -5.23 4.87
CA LEU A 89 -0.18 -6.41 4.32
C LEU A 89 0.43 -7.73 4.79
N ALA A 90 1.75 -7.77 5.02
CA ALA A 90 2.43 -8.94 5.56
C ALA A 90 2.04 -9.25 7.02
N TRP A 91 1.60 -8.23 7.78
CA TRP A 91 1.22 -8.37 9.19
C TRP A 91 -0.29 -8.46 9.44
N LEU A 92 -1.14 -8.22 8.44
CA LEU A 92 -2.59 -8.37 8.62
C LEU A 92 -2.94 -9.82 9.02
N PRO A 93 -3.98 -10.07 9.82
CA PRO A 93 -4.48 -11.43 9.98
C PRO A 93 -5.06 -11.92 8.65
N ASP A 94 -4.87 -13.21 8.34
CA ASP A 94 -5.64 -13.84 7.26
C ASP A 94 -7.11 -13.88 7.68
N LEU A 95 -8.01 -13.60 6.74
CA LEU A 95 -9.44 -13.77 6.95
C LEU A 95 -9.70 -15.25 7.21
N ARG A 96 -10.34 -15.55 8.34
CA ARG A 96 -10.77 -16.92 8.61
C ARG A 96 -11.99 -17.25 7.75
N PRO A 97 -12.15 -18.50 7.30
CA PRO A 97 -13.32 -18.90 6.51
C PRO A 97 -14.67 -18.62 7.19
N ASP A 98 -14.68 -18.54 8.53
CA ASP A 98 -15.83 -18.24 9.39
C ASP A 98 -15.98 -16.76 9.76
N GLU A 99 -15.03 -15.89 9.38
CA GLU A 99 -15.18 -14.45 9.53
C GLU A 99 -16.17 -13.94 8.49
N VAL A 100 -17.45 -13.86 8.90
CA VAL A 100 -18.47 -13.09 8.21
C VAL A 100 -17.98 -11.64 8.18
N LEU A 101 -17.41 -11.22 7.04
CA LEU A 101 -17.21 -9.81 6.76
C LEU A 101 -18.54 -9.12 7.03
N PRO A 102 -18.61 -8.07 7.86
CA PRO A 102 -19.87 -7.39 8.09
C PRO A 102 -20.38 -6.92 6.73
N GLU A 103 -21.45 -7.55 6.25
CA GLU A 103 -22.27 -6.96 5.21
C GLU A 103 -22.62 -5.58 5.74
N ARG A 104 -22.11 -4.55 5.07
CA ARG A 104 -22.37 -3.17 5.46
C ARG A 104 -23.81 -2.88 5.06
N TYR A 105 -24.76 -3.41 5.84
CA TYR A 105 -26.17 -3.10 5.76
C TYR A 105 -26.32 -1.62 5.99
N ASP A 106 -26.79 -0.95 4.93
CA ASP A 106 -27.37 0.38 4.82
C ASP A 106 -26.84 1.44 5.80
N PHE A 107 -26.38 2.58 5.28
CA PHE A 107 -26.24 3.77 6.12
C PHE A 107 -27.60 4.05 6.72
N GLY A 108 -27.80 3.61 7.96
CA GLY A 108 -29.04 3.76 8.72
C GLY A 108 -29.56 5.20 8.65
N PRO A 109 -30.77 5.45 9.17
CA PRO A 109 -31.48 6.71 8.96
C PRO A 109 -30.56 7.92 9.11
N ASP A 110 -30.66 8.85 8.12
CA ASP A 110 -29.76 9.98 7.91
C ASP A 110 -29.11 10.48 9.21
N PRO A 111 -27.78 10.33 9.38
CA PRO A 111 -27.09 10.69 10.62
C PRO A 111 -27.21 12.18 10.97
N TYR A 112 -27.65 13.01 10.02
CA TYR A 112 -27.89 14.44 10.21
C TYR A 112 -29.34 14.80 10.56
N ALA A 113 -30.27 13.85 10.60
CA ALA A 113 -31.68 14.10 10.92
C ALA A 113 -31.86 14.78 12.28
N VAL A 114 -31.14 14.28 13.30
CA VAL A 114 -31.17 14.82 14.67
C VAL A 114 -30.69 16.29 14.72
N TYR A 115 -29.65 16.62 13.97
CA TYR A 115 -29.10 17.97 13.94
C TYR A 115 -30.04 18.96 13.23
N ARG A 116 -30.79 18.51 12.20
CA ARG A 116 -31.81 19.34 11.55
C ARG A 116 -32.98 19.63 12.48
N GLU A 117 -33.40 18.66 13.29
CA GLU A 117 -34.42 18.90 14.33
C GLU A 117 -33.95 19.91 15.38
N ILE A 118 -32.72 19.77 15.88
CA ILE A 118 -32.14 20.72 16.86
C ILE A 118 -32.08 22.13 16.26
N ARG A 119 -31.68 22.26 14.99
CA ARG A 119 -31.64 23.55 14.27
C ARG A 119 -33.03 24.16 14.07
N ALA A 120 -34.04 23.32 13.82
CA ALA A 120 -35.43 23.77 13.69
C ALA A 120 -36.03 24.21 15.05
N ARG A 121 -35.63 23.55 16.14
CA ARG A 121 -36.06 23.90 17.52
C ARG A 121 -35.33 25.10 18.11
N SER A 122 -34.15 25.45 17.60
CA SER A 122 -33.39 26.64 18.01
C SER A 122 -33.33 27.69 16.88
N PRO A 123 -34.43 28.38 16.56
CA PRO A 123 -34.37 29.50 15.66
C PRO A 123 -33.84 30.72 16.42
N ARG A 124 -32.50 30.91 16.40
CA ARG A 124 -31.79 32.19 16.16
C ARG A 124 -30.46 32.28 16.90
N GLY A 125 -29.51 32.92 16.23
CA GLY A 125 -28.29 33.41 16.85
C GLY A 125 -28.56 34.48 17.88
N ALA A 126 -27.81 34.41 18.98
CA ALA A 126 -27.42 35.54 19.81
C ALA A 126 -26.10 35.13 20.46
N ARG A 127 -25.00 35.74 20.02
CA ARG A 127 -23.70 35.67 20.69
C ARG A 127 -23.60 36.95 21.54
N PRO A 128 -23.19 36.88 22.82
CA PRO A 128 -22.78 38.08 23.55
C PRO A 128 -21.54 38.70 22.91
#